data_AF-A0A2T5CBX8-F1
#
_entry.id   AF-A0A2T5CBX8-F1
#
_cell.length_a   1.000
_cell.length_b   1.000
_cell.length_c   1.000
_cell.angle_alpha   90.00
_cell.angle_beta   90.00
_cell.angle_gamma   90.00
#
_symmetry.space_group_name_H-M   'P 1'
#
loop_
_entity.id
_entity.type
_entity.pdbx_description
1 polymer ?
#
loop_
_entity_poly.entity_id
_entity_poly.type
_entity_poly.pdbx_seq_one_letter_code
_entity_poly.pdbx_strand_id
1 'polypeptide(L)' 'MPEQVQAVRAILTASPSPATADAIAKSFTRAPRARIAEILETLAALGTAREVEEGRFIGQ' A
#
# COMPACT_ATOMS: atom_id res chain seq x y z
N MET A 1 -7.19 -9.53 -8.29
CA MET A 1 -8.32 -9.11 -7.44
C MET A 1 -8.25 -7.59 -7.29
N PRO A 2 -9.08 -6.83 -8.01
CA PRO A 2 -9.12 -5.37 -7.91
C PRO A 2 -9.47 -4.90 -6.49
N GLU A 3 -10.23 -5.69 -5.71
CA GLU A 3 -10.60 -5.36 -4.32
C GLU A 3 -9.39 -5.15 -3.39
N GLN A 4 -8.34 -5.96 -3.52
CA GLN A 4 -7.16 -5.81 -2.65
C GLN A 4 -6.37 -4.53 -2.97
N VAL A 5 -6.31 -4.16 -4.25
CA VAL A 5 -5.69 -2.90 -4.68
C VAL A 5 -6.50 -1.72 -4.14
N GLN A 6 -7.83 -1.77 -4.24
CA GLN A 6 -8.72 -0.74 -3.69
C GLN A 6 -8.57 -0.60 -2.17
N ALA A 7 -8.47 -1.73 -1.44
CA ALA A 7 -8.27 -1.71 0.00
C ALA A 7 -6.91 -1.09 0.40
N VAL A 8 -5.82 -1.44 -0.30
CA VAL A 8 -4.50 -0.84 -0.05
C VAL A 8 -4.51 0.67 -0.31
N ARG A 9 -5.15 1.10 -1.41
CA ARG A 9 -5.34 2.53 -1.70
C ARG A 9 -6.10 3.24 -0.58
N ALA A 10 -7.22 2.68 -0.15
CA ALA A 10 -8.02 3.26 0.93
C ALA A 10 -7.22 3.42 2.23
N ILE A 11 -6.39 2.42 2.59
CA ILE A 11 -5.51 2.49 3.75
C ILE A 11 -4.47 3.62 3.59
N LEU A 12 -3.83 3.73 2.43
CA LEU A 12 -2.85 4.78 2.16
C LEU A 12 -3.46 6.18 2.20
N THR A 13 -4.64 6.38 1.63
CA THR A 13 -5.34 7.68 1.62
C THR A 13 -5.86 8.06 3.01
N ALA A 14 -6.27 7.08 3.82
CA ALA A 14 -6.72 7.31 5.20
C ALA A 14 -5.57 7.53 6.19
N SER A 15 -4.34 7.14 5.83
CA SER A 15 -3.18 7.26 6.70
C SER A 15 -2.53 8.65 6.55
N PRO A 16 -2.45 9.45 7.63
CA PRO A 16 -1.74 10.74 7.60
C PRO A 16 -0.21 10.57 7.60
N SER A 17 0.30 9.34 7.61
CA SER A 17 1.72 9.03 7.67
C SER A 17 2.10 7.93 6.69
N PRO A 18 3.33 7.92 6.17
CA PRO A 18 3.80 6.88 5.27
C PRO A 18 3.71 5.49 5.90
N ALA A 19 3.22 4.51 5.14
CA ALA A 19 3.01 3.15 5.60
C ALA A 19 3.89 2.16 4.84
N THR A 20 4.34 1.12 5.55
CA THR A 20 5.10 0.01 4.95
C THR A 20 4.16 -1.13 4.52
N ALA A 21 4.63 -1.99 3.63
CA ALA A 21 3.91 -3.21 3.25
C ALA A 21 3.54 -4.08 4.47
N ASP A 22 4.39 -4.10 5.50
CA ASP A 22 4.13 -4.81 6.77
C ASP A 22 2.95 -4.21 7.54
N ALA A 23 2.97 -2.88 7.70
CA ALA A 23 1.94 -2.16 8.43
C ALA A 23 0.58 -2.33 7.76
N ILE A 24 0.55 -2.27 6.43
CA ILE A 24 -0.67 -2.46 5.63
C ILE A 24 -1.13 -3.92 5.69
N ALA A 25 -0.22 -4.90 5.62
CA ALA A 25 -0.56 -6.32 5.68
C ALA A 25 -1.28 -6.70 6.99
N LYS A 26 -0.98 -6.03 8.11
CA LYS A 26 -1.65 -6.24 9.41
C LYS A 26 -3.14 -5.89 9.39
N SER A 27 -3.59 -5.06 8.45
CA SER A 27 -5.01 -4.75 8.26
C SER A 27 -5.77 -5.85 7.51
N PHE A 28 -5.10 -6.91 7.06
CA PHE A 28 -5.70 -8.01 6.31
C PHE A 28 -5.53 -9.35 7.04
N THR A 29 -6.56 -10.18 7.02
CA THR A 29 -6.53 -11.51 7.66
C THR A 29 -5.59 -12.50 6.96
N ARG A 30 -5.34 -12.34 5.66
CA ARG A 30 -4.52 -13.27 4.83
C ARG A 30 -3.77 -12.59 3.68
N ALA A 31 -3.30 -11.37 3.85
CA ALA A 31 -2.47 -10.74 2.80
C ALA A 31 -0.98 -11.05 3.03
N PRO A 32 -0.30 -11.78 2.12
CA PRO A 32 1.14 -11.94 2.23
C PRO A 32 1.81 -10.59 1.96
N ARG A 33 2.80 -10.23 2.80
CA ARG A 33 3.57 -8.99 2.67
C ARG A 33 4.11 -8.77 1.25
N ALA A 34 4.60 -9.82 0.61
CA ALA A 34 5.11 -9.76 -0.76
C ALA A 34 4.06 -9.22 -1.74
N ARG A 35 2.82 -9.70 -1.63
CA ARG A 35 1.72 -9.22 -2.48
C ARG A 35 1.32 -7.77 -2.19
N ILE A 36 1.40 -7.34 -0.93
CA ILE A 36 1.16 -5.93 -0.58
C ILE A 36 2.28 -5.05 -1.17
N ALA A 37 3.54 -5.49 -1.12
CA ALA A 37 4.65 -4.79 -1.75
C ALA A 37 4.44 -4.63 -3.26
N GLU A 38 4.08 -5.70 -3.98
CA GLU A 38 3.78 -5.64 -5.42
C GLU A 38 2.65 -4.65 -5.74
N ILE A 39 1.60 -4.62 -4.91
CA ILE A 39 0.49 -3.67 -5.07
C ILE A 39 0.98 -2.23 -4.85
N LEU A 40 1.80 -1.98 -3.82
CA LEU A 40 2.34 -0.65 -3.54
C LEU A 40 3.24 -0.14 -4.67
N GLU A 41 4.10 -1.00 -5.22
CA GLU A 41 4.92 -0.67 -6.39
C GLU A 41 4.05 -0.36 -7.62
N THR A 42 3.00 -1.15 -7.84
CA THR A 42 2.04 -0.89 -8.92
C THR A 42 1.35 0.47 -8.73
N LEU A 43 0.91 0.79 -7.51
CA LEU A 43 0.27 2.07 -7.21
C LEU A 43 1.22 3.25 -7.36
N ALA A 44 2.51 3.06 -7.03
CA ALA A 44 3.55 4.06 -7.23
C ALA A 44 3.81 4.30 -8.73
N ALA A 45 3.90 3.23 -9.53
CA ALA A 45 4.04 3.32 -10.98
C ALA A 45 2.85 4.02 -11.66
N LEU A 46 1.64 3.88 -11.09
CA LEU A 46 0.43 4.56 -11.55
C LEU A 46 0.27 6.00 -10.98
N GLY A 47 1.21 6.47 -10.16
CA GLY A 47 1.14 7.79 -9.51
C GLY A 47 0.04 7.93 -8.46
N THR A 48 -0.55 6.81 -8.03
CA THR A 48 -1.64 6.78 -7.03
C THR A 48 -1.10 6.64 -5.60
N ALA A 49 0.15 6.25 -5.48
CA ALA A 49 0.93 6.30 -4.25
C ALA A 49 2.29 6.91 -4.56
N ARG A 50 3.01 7.34 -3.54
CA ARG A 50 4.39 7.79 -3.67
C ARG A 50 5.25 7.09 -2.62
N GLU A 51 6.37 6.53 -3.05
CA GLU A 51 7.41 6.12 -2.12
C GLU A 51 8.17 7.36 -1.64
N VAL A 52 8.21 7.56 -0.33
CA VAL A 52 8.84 8.73 0.31
C VAL A 52 10.15 8.39 1.00
N GLU A 53 10.29 7.14 1.42
CA GLU A 53 11.50 6.53 1.97
C GLU A 53 11.48 5.05 1.60
N GLU A 54 12.63 4.38 1.70
CA GLU A 54 12.78 2.98 1.30
C GLU A 54 11.71 2.08 1.95
N GLY A 55 10.79 1.58 1.13
CA GLY A 55 9.67 0.72 1.54
C GLY A 55 8.53 1.42 2.28
N ARG A 56 8.45 2.77 2.26
CA ARG A 56 7.39 3.58 2.86
C ARG A 56 6.62 4.37 1.81
N PHE A 57 5.30 4.18 1.79
CA PHE A 57 4.40 4.73 0.79
C PHE A 57 3.37 5.66 1.41
N ILE A 58 3.03 6.74 0.72
CA ILE A 58 1.92 7.64 1.05
C ILE A 58 0.90 7.67 -0.09
N GLY A 59 -0.39 7.79 0.22
CA GLY A 59 -1.43 7.98 -0.80
C GLY A 59 -1.31 9.33 -1.50
N GLN A 60 -1.74 9.40 -2.76
CA GLN A 60 -1.92 10.64 -3.53
C GLN A 60 -3.41 10.92 -3.73
#